data_AF-A0A1Y1WAX3-F1
#
_entry.id   AF-A0A1Y1WAX3-F1
#
_cell.length_a   1.000
_cell.length_b   1.000
_cell.length_c   1.000
_cell.angle_alpha   90.00
_cell.angle_beta   90.00
_cell.angle_gamma   90.00
#
_symmetry.space_group_name_H-M   'P 1'
#
loop_
_entity.id
_entity.type
_entity.pdbx_description
1 polymer ?
#
loop_
_entity_poly.entity_id
_entity_poly.type
_entity_poly.pdbx_seq_one_letter_code
_entity_poly.pdbx_strand_id
1 'polypeptide(L)'
;MEPTAAAAQRIFKEFDSYDFANDQAFQQGIKSIPNHEDTQVQSKAKHFYYCRTRDEFDYEAYLQWKTEQSGGEQPDGVGEASMVPGAPYSAPFAEVVRKILNNEPFDDIRQIPEQLNENPPSVSTAKAPRKPWEQD
;
A
#
# COMPACT_ATOMS: atom_id res chain seq x y z
N MET A 1 25.14 9.13 -16.31
CA MET A 1 24.43 9.71 -17.47
C MET A 1 22.97 9.46 -17.18
N GLU A 2 22.21 10.51 -16.85
CA GLU A 2 20.78 10.38 -16.60
C GLU A 2 20.11 9.86 -17.89
N PRO A 3 19.32 8.77 -17.86
CA PRO A 3 18.55 8.37 -19.02
C PRO A 3 17.55 9.49 -19.35
N THR A 4 17.60 10.00 -20.58
CA THR A 4 16.61 10.98 -21.05
C THR A 4 15.20 10.43 -20.88
N ALA A 5 14.23 11.25 -20.45
CA ALA A 5 12.86 10.81 -20.14
C ALA A 5 12.21 9.93 -21.22
N ALA A 6 12.49 10.19 -22.50
CA ALA A 6 12.00 9.39 -23.62
C ALA A 6 12.57 7.95 -23.65
N ALA A 7 13.81 7.74 -23.19
CA ALA A 7 14.41 6.41 -23.08
C ALA A 7 13.76 5.61 -21.95
N ALA A 8 13.51 6.23 -20.79
CA ALA A 8 12.82 5.60 -19.66
C ALA A 8 11.43 5.10 -20.04
N GLN A 9 10.65 5.91 -20.78
CA GLN A 9 9.32 5.51 -21.25
C GLN A 9 9.34 4.29 -22.18
N ARG A 10 10.42 4.07 -22.94
CA ARG A 10 10.56 2.86 -23.79
C ARG A 10 10.75 1.63 -22.92
N ILE A 11 11.63 1.72 -21.90
CA ILE A 11 11.87 0.64 -20.94
C ILE A 11 10.58 0.30 -20.19
N PHE A 12 9.80 1.30 -19.79
CA PHE A 12 8.51 1.08 -19.09
C PHE A 12 7.51 0.30 -19.93
N LYS A 13 7.38 0.63 -21.23
CA LYS A 13 6.52 -0.11 -22.15
C LYS A 13 7.00 -1.53 -22.37
N GLU A 14 8.32 -1.71 -22.48
CA GLU A 14 8.92 -3.02 -22.66
C GLU A 14 8.74 -3.90 -21.42
N PHE A 15 8.91 -3.33 -20.23
CA PHE A 15 8.62 -3.96 -18.94
C PHE A 15 7.15 -4.40 -18.83
N ASP A 16 6.20 -3.54 -19.21
CA ASP A 16 4.76 -3.87 -19.16
C ASP A 16 4.37 -4.96 -20.17
N SER A 17 5.06 -5.01 -21.32
CA SER A 17 4.87 -6.04 -22.35
C SER A 17 5.55 -7.37 -22.04
N TYR A 18 6.37 -7.43 -21.00
CA TYR A 18 7.17 -8.62 -20.69
C TYR A 18 6.33 -9.73 -20.07
N ASP A 19 6.48 -10.95 -20.60
CA ASP A 19 5.71 -12.12 -20.18
C ASP A 19 6.34 -12.81 -18.96
N PHE A 20 6.11 -12.22 -17.78
CA PHE A 20 6.53 -12.81 -16.50
C PHE A 20 5.82 -14.13 -16.17
N ALA A 21 4.68 -14.45 -16.82
CA ALA A 21 3.90 -15.65 -16.51
C ALA A 21 4.58 -16.90 -17.10
N ASN A 22 5.15 -16.79 -18.29
CA ASN A 22 5.83 -17.90 -18.97
C ASN A 22 7.33 -18.00 -18.66
N ASP A 23 7.94 -16.99 -18.00
CA ASP A 23 9.34 -17.09 -17.56
C ASP A 23 9.50 -18.03 -16.37
N GLN A 24 10.04 -19.22 -16.63
CA GLN A 24 10.26 -20.24 -15.60
C GLN A 24 11.26 -19.82 -14.52
N ALA A 25 12.31 -19.06 -14.86
CA ALA A 25 13.32 -18.63 -13.88
C ALA A 25 12.73 -17.63 -12.90
N PHE A 26 11.91 -16.70 -13.39
CA PHE A 26 11.16 -15.77 -12.54
C PHE A 26 10.14 -16.50 -11.66
N GLN A 27 9.35 -17.41 -12.23
CA GLN A 27 8.32 -18.18 -11.50
C GLN A 27 8.91 -19.08 -10.41
N GLN A 28 10.09 -19.65 -10.63
CA GLN A 28 10.79 -20.39 -9.58
C GLN A 28 11.32 -19.46 -8.49
N GLY A 29 11.84 -18.29 -8.87
CA GLY A 29 12.34 -17.29 -7.94
C GLY A 29 11.25 -16.74 -7.02
N ILE A 30 10.09 -16.37 -7.55
CA ILE A 30 9.02 -15.71 -6.79
C ILE A 30 8.47 -16.61 -5.66
N LYS A 31 8.45 -17.94 -5.87
CA LYS A 31 8.02 -18.92 -4.85
C LYS A 31 8.91 -18.96 -3.61
N SER A 32 10.15 -18.47 -3.73
CA SER A 32 11.09 -18.39 -2.60
C SER A 32 10.88 -17.13 -1.76
N ILE A 33 10.06 -16.18 -2.21
CA ILE A 33 9.81 -14.91 -1.54
C ILE A 33 8.65 -15.08 -0.54
N PRO A 34 8.81 -14.66 0.73
CA PRO A 34 7.72 -14.62 1.69
C PRO A 34 6.61 -13.66 1.22
N ASN A 35 5.35 -14.04 1.42
CA ASN A 35 4.20 -13.22 1.02
C ASN A 35 4.16 -12.88 -0.49
N HIS A 36 4.61 -13.80 -1.36
CA HIS A 36 4.64 -13.62 -2.81
C HIS A 36 3.26 -13.46 -3.45
N GLU A 37 2.18 -13.77 -2.76
CA GLU A 37 0.81 -13.53 -3.22
C GLU A 37 0.43 -12.03 -3.18
N ASP A 38 1.15 -11.21 -2.41
CA ASP A 38 0.90 -9.79 -2.30
C ASP A 38 1.29 -9.04 -3.58
N THR A 39 0.37 -8.21 -4.08
CA THR A 39 0.54 -7.46 -5.34
C THR A 39 1.76 -6.54 -5.31
N GLN A 40 2.08 -5.92 -4.18
CA GLN A 40 3.26 -5.04 -4.07
C GLN A 40 4.55 -5.86 -4.09
N VAL A 41 4.58 -6.99 -3.37
CA VAL A 41 5.73 -7.91 -3.36
C VAL A 41 5.99 -8.44 -4.78
N GLN A 42 4.94 -8.87 -5.50
CA GLN A 42 5.09 -9.31 -6.88
C GLN A 42 5.59 -8.20 -7.79
N SER A 43 5.06 -6.99 -7.67
CA SER A 43 5.47 -5.86 -8.52
C SER A 43 6.93 -5.49 -8.30
N LYS A 44 7.39 -5.48 -7.05
CA LYS A 44 8.80 -5.28 -6.69
C LYS A 44 9.70 -6.40 -7.20
N ALA A 45 9.27 -7.65 -7.09
CA ALA A 45 10.01 -8.80 -7.60
C ALA A 45 10.18 -8.75 -9.12
N LYS A 46 9.11 -8.40 -9.87
CA LYS A 46 9.16 -8.20 -11.33
C LYS A 46 10.17 -7.13 -11.71
N HIS A 47 10.11 -5.97 -11.04
CA HIS A 47 11.05 -4.88 -11.27
C HIS A 47 12.51 -5.29 -11.01
N PHE A 48 12.77 -5.92 -9.86
CA PHE A 48 14.11 -6.39 -9.50
C PHE A 48 14.66 -7.39 -10.52
N TYR A 49 13.85 -8.38 -10.92
CA TYR A 49 14.24 -9.38 -11.91
C TYR A 49 14.54 -8.76 -13.28
N TYR A 50 13.71 -7.82 -13.71
CA TYR A 50 13.91 -7.13 -14.99
C TYR A 50 15.20 -6.29 -14.97
N CYS A 51 15.43 -5.51 -13.92
CA CYS A 51 16.66 -4.72 -13.76
C CYS A 51 17.90 -5.61 -13.71
N ARG A 52 17.77 -6.83 -13.18
CA ARG A 52 18.87 -7.78 -13.11
C ARG A 52 19.24 -8.38 -14.47
N THR A 53 18.28 -8.52 -15.37
CA THR A 53 18.42 -9.27 -16.64
C THR A 53 18.60 -8.38 -17.86
N ARG A 54 18.10 -7.14 -17.81
CA ARG A 54 18.10 -6.22 -18.95
C ARG A 54 18.71 -4.88 -18.59
N ASP A 55 17.86 -3.94 -18.20
CA ASP A 55 18.21 -2.54 -17.97
C ASP A 55 17.64 -2.06 -16.63
N GLU A 56 18.45 -1.31 -15.90
CA GLU A 56 18.04 -0.64 -14.67
C GLU A 56 17.16 0.57 -14.97
N PHE A 57 16.10 0.74 -14.20
CA PHE A 57 15.23 1.92 -14.27
C PHE A 57 14.68 2.27 -12.89
N ASP A 58 14.12 3.46 -12.75
CA ASP A 58 13.50 3.89 -11.50
C ASP A 58 12.06 3.36 -11.39
N TYR A 59 11.79 2.58 -10.33
CA TYR A 59 10.47 1.99 -10.11
C TYR A 59 9.40 3.04 -9.76
N GLU A 60 9.74 4.10 -9.02
CA GLU A 60 8.81 5.17 -8.67
C GLU A 60 8.44 5.99 -9.91
N ALA A 61 9.40 6.27 -10.79
CA ALA A 61 9.14 6.93 -12.08
C ALA A 61 8.19 6.10 -12.97
N TYR A 62 8.32 4.77 -12.96
CA TYR A 62 7.38 3.89 -13.66
C TYR A 62 5.95 3.98 -13.08
N LEU A 63 5.81 4.03 -11.75
CA LEU A 63 4.50 4.17 -11.11
C LEU A 63 3.82 5.49 -11.49
N GLN A 64 4.57 6.60 -11.47
CA GLN A 64 4.07 7.91 -11.90
C GLN A 64 3.59 7.87 -13.35
N TRP A 65 4.41 7.36 -14.27
CA TRP A 65 4.04 7.21 -15.67
C TRP A 65 2.79 6.31 -15.86
N LYS A 66 2.63 5.27 -15.04
CA LYS A 66 1.46 4.39 -15.09
C LYS A 66 0.19 5.11 -14.64
N THR A 67 0.28 5.98 -13.64
CA THR A 67 -0.85 6.82 -13.19
C THR A 67 -1.23 7.87 -14.25
N GLU A 68 -0.25 8.48 -14.92
CA GLU A 68 -0.48 9.42 -16.01
C GLU A 68 -1.14 8.74 -17.22
N GLN A 69 -0.70 7.53 -17.58
CA GLN A 69 -1.29 6.74 -18.67
C GLN A 69 -2.72 6.25 -18.39
N SER A 70 -3.07 6.05 -17.13
CA SER A 70 -4.41 5.58 -16.74
C SER A 70 -5.44 6.71 -16.73
N GLY A 71 -5.06 7.94 -17.10
CA GLY A 71 -5.92 9.12 -17.00
C GLY A 71 -6.12 9.52 -15.55
N GLY A 72 -5.10 10.12 -14.94
CA GLY A 72 -5.19 10.64 -13.59
C GLY A 72 -6.26 11.73 -13.48
N GLU A 73 -7.44 11.36 -13.00
CA GLU A 73 -8.33 12.29 -12.30
C GLU A 73 -7.65 12.63 -10.97
N GLN A 74 -6.83 13.68 -11.01
CA GLN A 74 -6.34 14.38 -9.84
C GLN A 74 -7.52 15.18 -9.26
N PRO A 75 -7.99 14.90 -8.02
CA PRO A 75 -8.88 15.84 -7.35
C PRO A 75 -8.02 17.01 -6.86
N ASP A 76 -7.99 18.05 -7.68
CA ASP A 76 -7.55 19.38 -7.26
C ASP A 76 -8.56 19.88 -6.21
N GLY A 77 -8.15 19.98 -4.94
CA GLY A 77 -9.03 20.56 -3.92
C GLY A 77 -8.70 20.23 -2.46
N VAL A 78 -7.81 21.04 -1.89
CA VAL A 78 -7.76 21.49 -0.48
C VAL A 78 -8.00 20.49 0.66
N GLY A 79 -6.92 20.17 1.39
CA GLY A 79 -7.02 19.58 2.73
C GLY A 79 -5.70 19.03 3.24
N GLU A 80 -4.96 19.89 3.94
CA GLU A 80 -3.74 19.57 4.68
C GLU A 80 -3.97 18.42 5.69
N ALA A 81 -3.56 17.20 5.33
CA ALA A 81 -3.36 16.10 6.28
C ALA A 81 -2.26 15.18 5.74
N SER A 82 -1.09 15.29 6.36
CA SER A 82 0.13 14.54 6.08
C SER A 82 -0.06 13.02 6.18
N MET A 83 0.03 12.27 5.08
CA MET A 83 0.52 10.87 5.10
C MET A 83 0.92 10.34 3.70
N VAL A 84 2.21 10.04 3.55
CA VAL A 84 2.92 9.27 2.50
C VAL A 84 2.65 9.69 1.03
N PRO A 85 3.59 10.36 0.34
CA PRO A 85 3.47 10.62 -1.10
C PRO A 85 3.62 9.31 -1.88
N GLY A 86 2.62 8.95 -2.69
CA GLY A 86 2.79 7.96 -3.78
C GLY A 86 1.87 6.74 -3.79
N ALA A 87 0.97 6.56 -2.82
CA ALA A 87 -0.03 5.49 -2.89
C ALA A 87 -1.43 6.09 -3.17
N PRO A 88 -2.13 5.70 -4.25
CA PRO A 88 -3.52 6.07 -4.40
C PRO A 88 -4.30 5.51 -3.21
N TYR A 89 -5.24 6.30 -2.68
CA TYR A 89 -6.14 5.83 -1.65
C TYR A 89 -6.81 4.53 -2.11
N SER A 90 -6.76 3.51 -1.27
CA SER A 90 -7.47 2.26 -1.52
C SER A 90 -8.93 2.57 -1.87
N ALA A 91 -9.50 1.85 -2.85
CA ALA A 91 -10.92 2.00 -3.23
C ALA A 91 -11.89 2.14 -2.03
N PRO A 92 -11.78 1.36 -0.93
CA PRO A 92 -12.65 1.55 0.23
C PRO A 92 -12.44 2.88 0.95
N PHE A 93 -11.20 3.37 1.02
CA PHE A 93 -10.91 4.65 1.69
C PHE A 93 -11.41 5.83 0.87
N ALA A 94 -11.25 5.79 -0.46
CA ALA A 94 -11.80 6.81 -1.35
C ALA A 94 -13.33 6.93 -1.21
N GLU A 95 -14.02 5.80 -1.04
CA GLU A 95 -15.46 5.78 -0.76
C GLU A 95 -15.79 6.42 0.59
N VAL A 96 -15.02 6.13 1.64
CA VAL A 96 -15.17 6.77 2.96
C VAL A 96 -15.01 8.28 2.87
N VAL A 97 -13.99 8.78 2.16
CA VAL A 97 -13.79 10.22 1.94
C VAL A 97 -14.97 10.84 1.20
N ARG A 98 -15.47 10.17 0.16
CA ARG A 98 -16.66 10.61 -0.58
C ARG A 98 -17.89 10.73 0.31
N LYS A 99 -18.13 9.74 1.19
CA LYS A 99 -19.24 9.77 2.16
C LYS A 99 -19.10 10.94 3.13
N ILE A 100 -17.90 11.21 3.61
CA ILE A 100 -17.61 12.37 4.48
C ILE A 100 -17.92 13.69 3.76
N LEU A 101 -17.42 13.86 2.52
CA LEU A 101 -17.61 15.10 1.74
C LEU A 101 -19.07 15.36 1.37
N ASN A 102 -19.83 14.30 1.08
CA ASN A 102 -21.25 14.40 0.72
C ASN A 102 -22.19 14.37 1.94
N ASN A 103 -21.62 14.30 3.15
CA ASN A 103 -22.37 14.19 4.40
C ASN A 103 -23.36 12.99 4.39
N GLU A 104 -22.94 11.89 3.76
CA GLU A 104 -23.69 10.63 3.69
C GLU A 104 -23.53 9.87 5.02
N PRO A 105 -24.62 9.35 5.62
CA PRO A 105 -24.52 8.54 6.82
C PRO A 105 -23.81 7.21 6.53
N PHE A 106 -23.11 6.68 7.54
CA PHE A 106 -22.61 5.31 7.48
C PHE A 106 -23.56 4.39 8.27
N ASP A 107 -23.86 3.23 7.71
CA ASP A 107 -24.86 2.30 8.27
C ASP A 107 -24.38 1.56 9.53
N ASP A 108 -23.06 1.41 9.73
CA ASP A 108 -22.46 0.57 10.77
C ASP A 108 -21.65 1.37 11.82
N ILE A 109 -21.97 2.64 12.04
CA ILE A 109 -21.32 3.41 13.13
C ILE A 109 -22.02 3.13 14.44
N ARG A 110 -21.24 2.75 15.45
CA ARG A 110 -21.72 2.70 16.83
C ARG A 110 -22.14 4.09 17.27
N GLN A 111 -23.42 4.27 17.59
CA GLN A 111 -23.90 5.48 18.23
C GLN A 111 -23.28 5.60 19.62
N ILE A 112 -22.52 6.67 19.84
CA ILE A 112 -22.00 7.00 21.15
C ILE A 112 -23.11 7.77 21.87
N PRO A 113 -23.67 7.25 22.97
CA PRO A 113 -24.67 7.98 23.75
C PRO A 113 -24.04 9.23 24.35
N GLU A 114 -24.82 10.30 24.47
CA GLU A 114 -24.39 11.58 25.06
C GLU A 114 -24.22 11.49 26.60
N GLN A 115 -24.44 10.31 27.18
CA GLN A 115 -24.36 10.06 28.62
C GLN A 115 -22.93 9.68 29.04
N LEU A 116 -22.48 10.27 30.15
CA LEU A 116 -21.23 9.87 30.81
C LEU A 116 -21.39 8.49 31.45
N ASN A 117 -20.36 7.64 31.38
CA ASN A 117 -20.38 6.34 32.03
C ASN A 117 -20.57 6.48 33.55
N GLU A 118 -21.71 6.01 34.07
CA GLU A 118 -22.05 6.04 35.50
C GLU A 118 -21.51 4.84 36.29
N ASN A 119 -21.02 3.82 35.60
CA ASN A 119 -20.48 2.63 36.26
C ASN A 119 -19.17 2.98 36.99
N PRO A 120 -18.92 2.39 38.16
CA PRO A 120 -17.64 2.53 38.84
C PRO A 120 -16.51 2.07 37.90
N PRO A 121 -15.33 2.71 37.99
CA PRO A 121 -14.18 2.33 37.16
C PRO A 121 -13.85 0.84 37.34
N SER A 122 -13.47 0.19 36.25
CA SER A 122 -13.06 -1.21 36.30
C SER A 122 -11.78 -1.34 37.14
N VAL A 123 -11.81 -2.27 38.09
CA VAL A 123 -10.63 -2.65 38.88
C VAL A 123 -9.91 -3.79 38.18
N SER A 124 -8.59 -3.69 38.07
CA SER A 124 -7.77 -4.77 37.48
C SER A 124 -7.84 -6.02 38.37
N THR A 125 -8.34 -7.13 37.83
CA THR A 125 -8.31 -8.47 38.46
C THR A 125 -7.13 -9.32 37.98
N ALA A 126 -6.27 -8.77 37.12
CA ALA A 126 -5.13 -9.49 36.56
C ALA A 126 -4.07 -9.77 37.64
N LYS A 127 -3.67 -11.04 37.78
CA LYS A 127 -2.56 -11.44 38.67
C LYS A 127 -1.24 -10.95 38.07
N ALA A 128 -0.50 -10.14 38.80
CA ALA A 128 0.83 -9.71 38.37
C ALA A 128 1.75 -10.94 38.17
N PRO A 129 2.42 -11.07 37.02
CA PRO A 129 3.39 -12.13 36.81
C PRO A 129 4.55 -11.96 37.81
N ARG A 130 4.96 -13.07 38.44
CA ARG A 130 6.08 -13.08 39.37
C ARG A 130 7.38 -12.82 38.65
N LYS A 131 8.31 -12.17 39.33
CA LYS A 131 9.64 -11.97 38.78
C LYS A 131 10.40 -13.31 38.78
N PRO A 132 11.28 -13.56 37.79
CA PRO A 132 12.01 -14.82 37.68
C PRO A 132 12.87 -15.17 38.91
N TRP A 133 13.28 -14.17 39.68
CA TRP A 133 14.10 -14.32 40.90
C TRP A 133 13.28 -14.53 42.19
N GLU A 134 11.95 -14.66 42.09
CA GLU A 134 11.05 -14.92 43.23
C GLU A 134 10.65 -16.42 43.34
N GLN A 135 11.25 -17.30 42.53
CA GLN A 135 11.20 -18.75 42.75
C GLN A 135 12.37 -19.14 43.65
N ASP A 136 12.08 -19.49 44.91
CA ASP A 136 12.99 -20.25 45.78
C ASP A 136 13.08 -21.70 45.30
#